data_AF-A0A0A5HV37-F1
#
_entry.id   AF-A0A0A5HV37-F1
#
_cell.length_a   1.000
_cell.length_b   1.000
_cell.length_c   1.000
_cell.angle_alpha   90.00
_cell.angle_beta   90.00
_cell.angle_gamma   90.00
#
_symmetry.space_group_name_H-M   'P 1'
#
loop_
_entity.id
_entity.type
_entity.pdbx_description
1 polymer ?
#
loop_
_entity_poly.entity_id
_entity_poly.type
_entity_poly.pdbx_seq_one_letter_code
_entity_poly.pdbx_strand_id
1 'polypeptide(L)' 'MNVTKSIDVKGLACPMPIVQTKKAIKELQTQDVLEVVTTDAGAKADLTAWAKSQGHALLDEKEENDVFTFWIQKG' A
#
# COMPACT_ATOMS: atom_id res chain seq x y z
N MET A 1 0.44 15.66 1.20
CA MET A 1 0.58 14.54 0.25
C MET A 1 -0.56 14.61 -0.74
N ASN A 2 -0.31 14.33 -2.03
CA ASN A 2 -1.38 14.21 -3.01
C ASN A 2 -1.55 12.73 -3.35
N VAL A 3 -2.68 12.14 -2.98
CA VAL A 3 -2.98 10.72 -3.24
C VAL A 3 -3.58 10.62 -4.64
N THR A 4 -2.90 9.90 -5.54
CA THR A 4 -3.40 9.69 -6.91
C THR A 4 -4.49 8.63 -6.93
N LYS A 5 -4.34 7.56 -6.12
CA LYS A 5 -5.31 6.48 -6.02
C LYS A 5 -5.36 5.93 -4.60
N SER A 6 -6.54 5.57 -4.14
CA SER A 6 -6.74 4.88 -2.87
C SER A 6 -7.41 3.53 -3.11
N ILE A 7 -6.96 2.49 -2.41
CA ILE A 7 -7.57 1.17 -2.42
C ILE A 7 -7.95 0.74 -1.00
N ASP A 8 -9.19 0.28 -0.86
CA ASP A 8 -9.68 -0.36 0.36
C ASP A 8 -9.56 -1.88 0.21
N VAL A 9 -8.68 -2.46 1.01
CA VAL A 9 -8.40 -3.90 1.07
C VAL A 9 -8.65 -4.44 2.48
N LYS A 10 -9.47 -3.74 3.29
CA LYS A 10 -9.90 -4.22 4.61
C LYS A 10 -10.66 -5.54 4.49
N GLY A 11 -10.52 -6.39 5.50
CA GLY A 11 -11.15 -7.72 5.55
C GLY A 11 -10.56 -8.74 4.58
N LEU A 12 -9.56 -8.38 3.76
CA LEU A 12 -8.83 -9.32 2.94
C LEU A 12 -7.67 -9.93 3.74
N ALA A 13 -7.63 -11.26 3.82
CA ALA A 13 -6.52 -11.97 4.43
C ALA A 13 -5.30 -12.04 3.51
N CYS A 14 -4.10 -12.16 4.09
CA CYS A 14 -2.87 -12.42 3.35
C CYS A 14 -3.05 -13.63 2.39
N PRO A 15 -2.62 -13.54 1.11
CA PRO A 15 -1.79 -12.50 0.49
C PRO A 15 -2.59 -11.44 -0.31
N MET A 16 -3.89 -11.30 -0.10
CA MET A 16 -4.71 -10.44 -0.95
C MET A 16 -4.36 -8.94 -0.88
N PRO A 17 -4.02 -8.33 0.28
CA PRO A 17 -3.65 -6.91 0.36
C PRO A 17 -2.46 -6.54 -0.55
N ILE A 18 -1.42 -7.37 -0.57
CA ILE A 18 -0.26 -7.13 -1.43
C ILE A 18 -0.58 -7.34 -2.91
N VAL A 19 -1.43 -8.31 -3.26
CA VAL A 19 -1.84 -8.56 -4.66
C VAL A 19 -2.62 -7.36 -5.21
N GLN A 20 -3.58 -6.84 -4.44
CA GLN A 20 -4.36 -5.66 -4.83
C GLN A 20 -3.48 -4.42 -4.94
N THR A 21 -2.56 -4.23 -3.99
CA THR A 21 -1.59 -3.11 -4.03
C THR A 21 -0.71 -3.18 -5.28
N LYS A 22 -0.16 -4.34 -5.60
CA LYS A 22 0.62 -4.58 -6.83
C LYS A 22 -0.17 -4.26 -8.09
N LYS A 23 -1.46 -4.60 -8.13
CA LYS A 23 -2.33 -4.30 -9.27
C LYS A 23 -2.56 -2.80 -9.41
N ALA A 24 -2.89 -2.14 -8.30
CA ALA A 24 -3.17 -0.71 -8.29
C ALA A 24 -1.94 0.15 -8.64
N ILE A 25 -0.75 -0.17 -8.13
CA ILE A 25 0.47 0.60 -8.43
C ILE A 25 0.91 0.45 -9.89
N LYS A 26 0.57 -0.68 -10.54
CA LYS A 26 0.88 -0.89 -11.96
C LYS A 26 0.11 0.07 -12.85
N GLU A 27 -1.08 0.49 -12.43
CA GLU A 27 -1.94 1.43 -13.16
C GLU A 27 -1.52 2.90 -12.95
N LEU A 28 -0.61 3.18 -12.01
CA LEU A 28 -0.11 4.52 -11.70
C LEU A 28 1.11 4.93 -12.53
N GLN A 29 1.41 6.21 -12.60
CA GLN A 29 2.63 6.76 -13.19
C GLN A 29 3.74 6.93 -12.15
N THR A 30 4.99 7.07 -12.59
CA THR A 30 6.10 7.38 -11.68
C THR A 30 5.83 8.71 -10.96
N GLN A 31 6.16 8.75 -9.68
CA GLN A 31 5.86 9.80 -8.68
C GLN A 31 4.42 9.82 -8.14
N ASP A 32 3.48 9.04 -8.70
CA ASP A 32 2.14 8.93 -8.14
C ASP A 32 2.14 8.21 -6.79
N VAL A 33 1.17 8.56 -5.95
CA VAL A 33 1.01 8.00 -4.61
C VAL A 33 -0.24 7.11 -4.57
N LEU A 34 -0.04 5.87 -4.15
CA LEU A 34 -1.08 4.91 -3.82
C LEU A 34 -1.31 4.89 -2.31
N GLU A 35 -2.54 5.14 -1.89
CA GLU A 35 -3.01 4.89 -0.53
C GLU A 35 -3.60 3.48 -0.45
N VAL A 36 -3.20 2.71 0.56
CA VAL A 36 -3.65 1.33 0.80
C VAL A 36 -4.20 1.24 2.21
N VAL A 37 -5.49 0.95 2.34
CA VAL A 37 -6.16 0.79 3.64
C VAL A 37 -6.44 -0.69 3.86
N THR A 38 -5.88 -1.27 4.93
CA THR A 38 -5.98 -2.69 5.26
C THR A 38 -6.23 -2.88 6.76
N THR A 39 -6.85 -3.98 7.15
CA THR A 39 -6.95 -4.43 8.56
C THR A 39 -5.99 -5.57 8.86
N ASP A 40 -5.15 -5.95 7.89
CA ASP A 40 -4.17 -7.01 8.04
C ASP A 40 -2.84 -6.43 8.54
N ALA A 41 -2.50 -6.70 9.80
CA ALA A 41 -1.22 -6.29 10.39
C ALA A 41 -0.01 -6.92 9.67
N GLY A 42 -0.18 -8.11 9.07
CA GLY A 42 0.87 -8.77 8.28
C GLY A 42 1.21 -8.02 7.00
N ALA A 43 0.24 -7.30 6.42
CA ALA A 43 0.44 -6.52 5.22
C ALA A 43 1.49 -5.42 5.40
N LYS A 44 1.72 -4.90 6.62
CA LYS A 44 2.76 -3.90 6.90
C LYS A 44 4.15 -4.36 6.46
N ALA A 45 4.57 -5.52 6.94
CA ALA A 45 5.89 -6.07 6.65
C ALA A 45 6.03 -6.42 5.17
N ASP A 46 4.98 -7.04 4.60
CA ASP A 46 4.94 -7.45 3.21
C ASP A 46 4.98 -6.25 2.23
N LEU A 47 4.17 -5.21 2.47
CA LEU A 47 4.12 -4.01 1.65
C LEU A 47 5.41 -3.22 1.72
N THR A 48 5.99 -3.06 2.91
CA THR A 48 7.26 -2.35 3.10
C THR A 48 8.40 -3.06 2.38
N ALA A 49 8.53 -4.37 2.56
CA ALA A 49 9.56 -5.17 1.92
C ALA A 49 9.40 -5.18 0.39
N TRP A 50 8.16 -5.34 -0.10
CA TRP A 50 7.86 -5.31 -1.52
C TRP A 50 8.11 -3.95 -2.16
N ALA A 51 7.66 -2.85 -1.55
CA ALA A 51 7.88 -1.50 -2.05
C ALA A 51 9.38 -1.25 -2.23
N LYS A 52 10.18 -1.54 -1.20
CA LYS A 52 11.65 -1.43 -1.25
C LYS A 52 12.26 -2.31 -2.34
N SER A 53 11.80 -3.55 -2.49
CA SER A 53 12.29 -4.48 -3.52
C SER A 53 11.98 -4.03 -4.95
N GLN A 54 10.85 -3.34 -5.18
CA GLN A 54 10.45 -2.82 -6.49
C GLN A 54 10.96 -1.40 -6.76
N GLY A 55 11.70 -0.79 -5.84
CA GLY A 55 12.16 0.60 -5.97
C GLY A 55 11.06 1.64 -5.77
N HIS A 56 9.95 1.27 -5.14
CA HIS A 56 8.91 2.20 -4.70
C HIS A 56 9.27 2.77 -3.32
N ALA A 57 8.81 3.98 -3.05
CA ALA A 57 9.04 4.65 -1.77
C ALA A 57 7.81 4.54 -0.87
N LEU A 58 7.96 4.00 0.34
CA LEU A 58 6.93 4.13 1.37
C LEU A 58 7.05 5.55 1.96
N LEU A 59 6.05 6.39 1.69
CA LEU A 59 6.05 7.79 2.14
C LEU A 59 5.62 7.92 3.59
N ASP A 60 4.60 7.18 3.99
CA ASP A 60 4.04 7.24 5.34
C ASP A 60 3.25 5.95 5.66
N GLU A 61 3.03 5.72 6.94
CA GLU A 61 2.20 4.65 7.46
C GLU A 61 1.43 5.11 8.70
N LYS A 62 0.16 4.76 8.77
CA LYS A 62 -0.70 5.10 9.90
C LYS A 62 -1.44 3.87 10.40
N GLU A 63 -1.54 3.74 11.70
CA GLU A 63 -2.32 2.71 12.37
C GLU A 63 -3.35 3.38 13.27
N GLU A 64 -4.64 3.08 13.06
CA GLU A 64 -5.73 3.64 13.83
C GLU A 64 -6.87 2.62 13.95
N ASN A 65 -7.27 2.24 15.17
CA ASN A 65 -8.39 1.33 15.44
C ASN A 65 -8.36 0.02 14.62
N ASP A 66 -7.23 -0.71 14.63
CA ASP A 66 -7.01 -1.95 13.84
C ASP A 66 -7.04 -1.76 12.31
N VAL A 67 -7.01 -0.51 11.84
CA VAL A 67 -6.89 -0.16 10.42
C VAL A 67 -5.50 0.42 10.17
N PHE A 68 -4.78 -0.19 9.24
CA PHE A 68 -3.49 0.23 8.75
C PHE A 68 -3.64 0.93 7.40
N THR A 69 -3.06 2.11 7.27
CA THR A 69 -3.02 2.89 6.04
C THR A 69 -1.57 3.08 5.62
N PHE A 70 -1.26 2.78 4.37
CA PHE A 70 0.07 2.94 3.79
C PHE A 70 0.02 3.87 2.60
N TRP A 71 0.97 4.79 2.49
CA TRP A 71 1.14 5.65 1.31
C TRP A 71 2.41 5.25 0.57
N ILE A 72 2.24 4.63 -0.59
CA ILE A 72 3.35 4.12 -1.40
C ILE A 72 3.46 4.98 -2.66
N GLN A 73 4.59 5.65 -2.84
CA GLN A 73 4.91 6.35 -4.07
C GLN A 73 5.60 5.43 -5.07
N LYS A 74 5.10 5.43 -6.30
CA LYS A 74 5.74 4.72 -7.40
C LYS A 74 7.04 5.42 -7.79
N GLY A 75 8.15 4.68 -7.69
CA GLY A 75 9.46 5.08 -8.20
C GLY A 75 9.57 5.13 -9.72
#